data_AF-A0A0G0NG99-F1
#
_entry.id   AF-A0A0G0NG99-F1
#
_cell.length_a   1.000
_cell.length_b   1.000
_cell.length_c   1.000
_cell.angle_alpha   90.00
_cell.angle_beta   90.00
_cell.angle_gamma   90.00
#
_symmetry.space_group_name_H-M   'P 1'
#
loop_
_entity.id
_entity.type
_entity.pdbx_description
1 polymer ?
#
loop_
_entity_poly.entity_id
_entity_poly.type
_entity_poly.pdbx_seq_one_letter_code
_entity_poly.pdbx_strand_id
1 'polypeptide(L)'
;MQIVFYLFGLTAVFLIFRQRRYSSKIISAILGGFWLWMGTVYHWIFFTEINPAAHIFAATFVLQGILIIYYGLIRGKLEFNFDKGIREYMGLGLIASGILIYPIVGYIIGHRFPDNPTFGLPCPTTMFTLGVLLLGSNHIKRLIVIPFIWSIVGFMAAVSFGIKEDVLLLLSGIIALVVILFFKRKNVDEHQAVTL
;
A
#
# COMPACT_ATOMS: atom_id res chain seq x y z
N MET A 1 19.02 -3.72 2.07
CA MET A 1 17.81 -2.89 2.24
C MET A 1 16.53 -3.72 2.35
N GLN A 2 16.35 -4.76 1.53
CA GLN A 2 15.10 -5.53 1.48
C GLN A 2 14.63 -6.12 2.81
N ILE A 3 15.56 -6.68 3.62
CA ILE A 3 15.25 -7.19 4.97
C ILE A 3 14.59 -6.11 5.84
N VAL A 4 15.05 -4.86 5.74
CA VAL A 4 14.51 -3.72 6.49
C VAL A 4 13.07 -3.43 6.06
N PHE A 5 12.77 -3.46 4.76
CA PHE A 5 11.40 -3.32 4.26
C PHE A 5 10.49 -4.42 4.80
N TYR A 6 10.91 -5.69 4.72
CA TYR A 6 10.14 -6.81 5.26
C TYR A 6 9.90 -6.68 6.77
N LEU A 7 10.93 -6.32 7.55
CA LEU A 7 10.79 -6.11 8.99
C LEU A 7 9.75 -5.03 9.31
N PHE A 8 9.82 -3.88 8.64
CA PHE A 8 8.83 -2.82 8.84
C PHE A 8 7.44 -3.21 8.33
N GLY A 9 7.34 -3.89 7.18
CA GLY A 9 6.07 -4.40 6.65
C GLY A 9 5.39 -5.37 7.60
N LEU A 10 6.14 -6.36 8.11
CA LEU A 10 5.64 -7.32 9.11
C LEU A 10 5.31 -6.64 10.44
N THR A 11 6.07 -5.63 10.84
CA THR A 11 5.74 -4.81 12.03
C THR A 11 4.41 -4.10 11.84
N ALA A 12 4.16 -3.49 10.68
CA ALA A 12 2.86 -2.87 10.39
C ALA A 12 1.72 -3.89 10.44
N VAL A 13 1.89 -5.07 9.85
CA VAL A 13 0.89 -6.17 9.90
C VAL A 13 0.64 -6.61 11.34
N PHE A 14 1.68 -6.83 12.14
CA PHE A 14 1.54 -7.18 13.55
C PHE A 14 0.76 -6.12 14.34
N LEU A 15 1.03 -4.84 14.09
CA LEU A 15 0.39 -3.74 14.79
C LEU A 15 -1.10 -3.56 14.43
N ILE A 16 -1.51 -3.95 13.23
CA ILE A 16 -2.93 -3.97 12.80
C ILE A 16 -3.74 -4.90 13.70
N PHE A 17 -3.20 -6.08 14.05
CA PHE A 17 -3.88 -7.03 14.92
C PHE A 17 -3.74 -6.70 16.41
N ARG A 18 -2.64 -6.05 16.80
CA ARG A 18 -2.36 -5.72 18.22
C ARG A 18 -3.18 -4.55 18.76
N GLN A 19 -3.66 -3.66 17.88
CA GLN A 19 -4.57 -2.53 18.17
C GLN A 19 -4.22 -1.72 19.44
N ARG A 20 -2.97 -1.25 19.56
CA ARG A 20 -2.51 -0.42 20.68
C ARG A 20 -2.67 1.07 20.37
N ARG A 21 -2.63 1.92 21.41
CA ARG A 21 -2.77 3.39 21.33
C ARG A 21 -1.92 4.05 20.24
N TYR A 22 -0.73 3.52 19.95
CA TYR A 22 0.19 4.05 18.94
C TYR A 22 0.30 3.22 17.67
N SER A 23 -0.42 2.09 17.56
CA SER A 23 -0.37 1.19 16.40
C SER A 23 -0.60 1.95 15.10
N SER A 24 -1.70 2.70 15.00
CA SER A 24 -2.06 3.40 13.77
C SER A 24 -1.04 4.48 13.38
N LYS A 25 -0.45 5.18 14.36
CA LYS A 25 0.60 6.17 14.10
C LYS A 25 1.87 5.51 13.56
N ILE A 26 2.28 4.38 14.13
CA ILE A 26 3.46 3.65 13.68
C ILE A 26 3.23 3.06 12.28
N ILE A 27 2.04 2.50 12.02
CA ILE A 27 1.66 1.99 10.69
C ILE A 27 1.72 3.12 9.64
N SER A 28 1.16 4.28 9.95
CA SER A 28 1.24 5.45 9.05
C SER A 28 2.67 5.94 8.85
N ALA A 29 3.52 5.90 9.89
CA ALA A 29 4.93 6.29 9.76
C ALA A 29 5.68 5.33 8.81
N ILE A 30 5.44 4.02 8.97
CA ILE A 30 6.03 2.98 8.12
C ILE A 30 5.58 3.16 6.67
N LEU A 31 4.27 3.25 6.43
CA LEU A 31 3.73 3.45 5.08
C LEU A 31 4.25 4.74 4.45
N GLY A 32 4.18 5.85 5.17
CA GLY A 32 4.69 7.13 4.69
C GLY A 32 6.18 7.08 4.37
N GLY A 33 6.97 6.43 5.23
CA GLY A 33 8.40 6.20 5.02
C GLY A 33 8.68 5.38 3.76
N PHE A 34 7.92 4.33 3.48
CA PHE A 34 8.04 3.56 2.23
C PHE A 34 7.77 4.43 1.01
N TRP A 35 6.70 5.22 1.02
CA TRP A 35 6.35 6.11 -0.10
C TRP A 35 7.40 7.22 -0.32
N LEU A 36 7.91 7.81 0.76
CA LEU A 36 9.01 8.78 0.69
C LEU A 36 10.28 8.15 0.13
N TRP A 37 10.65 6.95 0.59
CA TRP A 37 11.81 6.23 0.08
C TRP A 37 11.67 5.92 -1.41
N MET A 38 10.52 5.40 -1.84
CA MET A 38 10.27 5.09 -3.25
C MET A 38 10.24 6.36 -4.11
N GLY A 39 9.69 7.47 -3.61
CA GLY A 39 9.69 8.73 -4.35
C GLY A 39 11.07 9.35 -4.48
N THR A 40 11.86 9.36 -3.40
CA THR A 40 13.18 10.01 -3.37
C THR A 40 14.27 9.09 -3.89
N VAL A 41 14.47 7.92 -3.29
CA VAL A 41 15.58 7.04 -3.67
C VAL A 41 15.29 6.34 -4.98
N TYR A 42 14.16 5.63 -5.08
CA TYR A 42 13.88 4.86 -6.29
C TYR A 42 13.58 5.77 -7.49
N HIS A 43 12.58 6.64 -7.40
CA HIS A 43 12.16 7.45 -8.55
C HIS A 43 13.12 8.59 -8.86
N TRP A 44 13.50 9.41 -7.87
CA TRP A 44 14.30 10.60 -8.13
C TRP A 44 15.78 10.31 -8.40
N ILE A 45 16.41 9.43 -7.61
CA ILE A 45 17.86 9.15 -7.75
C ILE A 45 18.13 8.14 -8.87
N PHE A 46 17.38 7.04 -8.94
CA PHE A 46 17.67 5.96 -9.90
C PHE A 46 16.83 6.00 -11.17
N PHE A 47 15.51 6.21 -11.06
CA PHE A 47 14.61 6.02 -12.21
C PHE A 47 14.56 7.22 -13.16
N THR A 48 14.98 8.41 -12.74
CA THR A 48 15.10 9.61 -13.59
C THR A 48 16.13 9.44 -14.71
N GLU A 49 17.18 8.65 -14.48
CA GLU A 49 18.17 8.32 -15.52
C GLU A 49 17.58 7.45 -16.64
N ILE A 50 16.56 6.64 -16.31
CA ILE A 50 15.94 5.70 -17.25
C ILE A 50 14.71 6.31 -17.92
N ASN A 51 13.89 7.03 -17.17
CA ASN A 51 12.63 7.58 -17.64
C ASN A 51 12.45 9.02 -17.11
N PRO A 52 12.45 10.04 -17.98
CA PRO A 52 12.23 11.43 -17.58
C PRO A 52 10.91 11.67 -16.82
N ALA A 53 9.87 10.86 -17.09
CA ALA A 53 8.60 10.91 -16.37
C ALA A 53 8.73 10.54 -14.87
N ALA A 54 9.86 9.95 -14.47
CA ALA A 54 10.16 9.63 -13.07
C ALA A 54 10.14 10.85 -12.15
N HIS A 55 10.37 12.07 -12.64
CA HIS A 55 10.24 13.29 -11.84
C HIS A 55 8.80 13.48 -11.33
N ILE A 56 7.81 13.20 -12.20
CA ILE A 56 6.38 13.27 -11.85
C ILE A 56 6.05 12.15 -10.86
N PHE A 57 6.58 10.94 -11.10
CA PHE A 57 6.37 9.80 -10.20
C PHE A 57 6.96 10.08 -8.82
N ALA A 58 8.18 10.60 -8.75
CA ALA A 58 8.85 11.00 -7.52
C ALA A 58 8.01 12.02 -6.74
N ALA A 59 7.58 13.11 -7.38
CA ALA A 59 6.75 14.14 -6.74
C ALA A 59 5.44 13.55 -6.20
N THR A 60 4.78 12.70 -6.99
CA THR A 60 3.52 12.05 -6.62
C THR A 60 3.69 11.10 -5.43
N PHE A 61 4.79 10.33 -5.42
CA PHE A 61 5.09 9.39 -4.34
C PHE A 61 5.46 10.11 -3.05
N VAL A 62 6.27 11.17 -3.14
CA VAL A 62 6.61 12.02 -2.00
C VAL A 62 5.36 12.66 -1.42
N LEU A 63 4.49 13.21 -2.26
CA LEU A 63 3.22 13.79 -1.84
C LEU A 63 2.36 12.76 -1.09
N GLN A 64 2.21 11.54 -1.63
CA GLN A 64 1.46 10.49 -0.97
C GLN A 64 2.06 10.11 0.39
N GLY A 65 3.39 10.00 0.49
CA GLY A 65 4.08 9.74 1.75
C GLY A 65 3.82 10.82 2.80
N ILE A 66 3.91 12.09 2.39
CA ILE A 66 3.58 13.25 3.24
C ILE A 66 2.13 13.21 3.70
N LEU A 67 1.18 12.93 2.79
CA LEU A 67 -0.24 12.88 3.13
C LEU A 67 -0.55 11.77 4.14
N ILE A 68 0.04 10.58 3.97
CA ILE A 68 -0.11 9.48 4.94
C ILE A 68 0.43 9.90 6.31
N ILE A 69 1.61 10.51 6.37
CA ILE A 69 2.22 10.98 7.63
C ILE A 69 1.36 12.07 8.26
N TYR A 70 0.91 13.04 7.47
CA TYR A 70 0.11 14.16 7.96
C TYR A 70 -1.22 13.70 8.55
N TYR A 71 -1.96 12.84 7.83
CA TYR A 71 -3.24 12.33 8.34
C TYR A 71 -3.07 11.31 9.46
N GLY A 72 -2.00 10.52 9.47
CA GLY A 72 -1.76 9.47 10.44
C GLY A 72 -1.11 9.93 11.74
N LEU A 73 -0.04 10.73 11.67
CA LEU A 73 0.75 11.15 12.84
C LEU A 73 0.27 12.48 13.41
N ILE A 74 0.09 13.48 12.53
CA ILE A 74 -0.18 14.87 12.95
C ILE A 74 -1.67 15.04 13.27
N ARG A 75 -2.55 14.65 12.35
CA ARG A 75 -4.01 14.76 12.56
C ARG A 75 -4.60 13.61 13.36
N GLY A 76 -3.91 12.45 13.43
CA GLY A 76 -4.40 11.26 14.12
C GLY A 76 -5.72 10.72 13.57
N LYS A 77 -6.01 10.93 12.28
CA LYS A 77 -7.28 10.59 11.63
C LYS A 77 -7.28 9.22 10.96
N LEU A 78 -6.10 8.59 10.80
CA LEU A 78 -5.98 7.25 10.25
C LEU A 78 -5.99 6.25 11.40
N GLU A 79 -7.00 5.39 11.42
CA GLU A 79 -7.13 4.30 12.37
C GLU A 79 -7.26 2.98 11.62
N PHE A 80 -6.35 2.05 11.91
CA PHE A 80 -6.29 0.74 11.26
C PHE A 80 -6.65 -0.34 12.26
N ASN A 81 -7.80 -0.99 12.06
CA ASN A 81 -8.22 -2.13 12.88
C ASN A 81 -8.70 -3.26 11.96
N PHE A 82 -8.82 -4.45 12.54
CA PHE A 82 -9.29 -5.64 11.83
C PHE A 82 -10.58 -6.16 12.48
N ASP A 83 -11.71 -5.87 11.84
CA ASP A 83 -13.06 -6.15 12.37
C ASP A 83 -13.75 -7.33 11.65
N LYS A 84 -12.97 -8.18 10.96
CA LYS A 84 -13.41 -9.43 10.27
C LYS A 84 -14.51 -9.25 9.20
N GLY A 85 -14.64 -8.07 8.60
CA GLY A 85 -15.52 -7.86 7.45
C GLY A 85 -14.88 -8.22 6.12
N ILE A 86 -15.69 -8.26 5.06
CA ILE A 86 -15.23 -8.54 3.69
C ILE A 86 -14.15 -7.56 3.25
N ARG A 87 -14.30 -6.28 3.58
CA ARG A 87 -13.32 -5.24 3.25
C ARG A 87 -11.96 -5.53 3.90
N GLU A 88 -11.98 -6.04 5.13
CA GLU A 88 -10.78 -6.37 5.88
C GLU A 88 -10.09 -7.64 5.33
N TYR A 89 -10.86 -8.67 4.97
CA TYR A 89 -10.29 -9.85 4.30
C TYR A 89 -9.68 -9.53 2.94
N MET A 90 -10.35 -8.69 2.14
CA MET A 90 -9.79 -8.22 0.87
C MET A 90 -8.51 -7.40 1.12
N GLY A 91 -8.48 -6.56 2.15
CA GLY A 91 -7.28 -5.84 2.59
C GLY A 91 -6.11 -6.76 2.95
N LEU A 92 -6.37 -7.83 3.72
CA LEU A 92 -5.35 -8.84 4.03
C LEU A 92 -4.86 -9.58 2.78
N GLY A 93 -5.76 -9.88 1.85
CA GLY A 93 -5.41 -10.46 0.55
C GLY A 93 -4.40 -9.59 -0.20
N LEU A 94 -4.65 -8.27 -0.30
CA LEU A 94 -3.74 -7.34 -0.96
C LEU A 94 -2.39 -7.17 -0.22
N ILE A 95 -2.40 -7.20 1.11
CA ILE A 95 -1.17 -7.20 1.93
C ILE A 95 -0.34 -8.44 1.62
N ALA A 96 -0.96 -9.62 1.63
CA ALA A 96 -0.31 -10.87 1.29
C ALA A 96 0.18 -10.85 -0.16
N SER A 97 -0.56 -10.23 -1.07
CA SER A 97 -0.16 -10.05 -2.46
C SER A 97 1.16 -9.32 -2.59
N GLY A 98 1.34 -8.21 -1.86
CA GLY A 98 2.58 -7.43 -1.90
C GLY A 98 3.78 -8.10 -1.24
N ILE A 99 3.58 -8.75 -0.08
CA ILE A 99 4.70 -9.32 0.70
C ILE A 99 5.11 -10.71 0.20
N LEU A 100 4.15 -11.56 -0.16
CA LEU A 100 4.37 -12.99 -0.41
C LEU A 100 4.09 -13.38 -1.86
N ILE A 101 2.90 -13.05 -2.39
CA ILE A 101 2.47 -13.59 -3.69
C ILE A 101 3.32 -13.02 -4.82
N TYR A 102 3.57 -11.71 -4.83
CA TYR A 102 4.35 -11.06 -5.87
C TYR A 102 5.76 -11.65 -6.05
N PRO A 103 6.60 -11.78 -5.01
CA PRO A 103 7.93 -12.39 -5.18
C PRO A 103 7.85 -13.87 -5.56
N ILE A 104 6.87 -14.63 -5.06
CA ILE A 104 6.67 -16.05 -5.41
C ILE A 104 6.29 -16.18 -6.90
N VAL A 105 5.36 -15.36 -7.38
CA VAL A 105 4.91 -15.36 -8.78
C VAL A 105 6.06 -14.97 -9.71
N GLY A 106 6.82 -13.92 -9.38
CA GLY A 106 8.02 -13.56 -10.14
C GLY A 106 9.04 -14.70 -10.20
N TYR A 107 9.26 -15.42 -9.09
CA TYR A 107 10.14 -16.58 -9.07
C TYR A 107 9.65 -17.72 -9.99
N ILE A 108 8.33 -17.99 -9.99
CA ILE A 108 7.72 -19.04 -10.83
C ILE A 108 7.80 -18.67 -12.32
N ILE A 109 7.63 -17.39 -12.67
CA ILE A 109 7.68 -16.90 -14.06
C ILE A 109 9.13 -16.80 -14.58
N GLY A 110 10.12 -17.06 -13.73
CA GLY A 110 11.53 -17.17 -14.09
C GLY A 110 12.35 -15.93 -13.77
N HIS A 111 11.72 -14.87 -13.24
CA HIS A 111 12.46 -13.74 -12.68
C HIS A 111 13.10 -14.16 -11.35
N ARG A 112 14.41 -14.39 -11.40
CA ARG A 112 15.22 -14.69 -10.22
C ARG A 112 15.82 -13.41 -9.67
N PHE A 113 16.12 -13.41 -8.37
CA PHE A 113 16.90 -12.34 -7.78
C PHE A 113 18.25 -12.22 -8.53
N PRO A 114 18.71 -11.00 -8.88
CA PRO A 114 18.22 -9.69 -8.46
C PRO A 114 17.14 -9.04 -9.36
N ASP A 115 16.78 -9.65 -10.48
CA ASP A 115 15.89 -9.05 -11.49
C ASP A 115 14.40 -9.10 -11.11
N ASN A 116 14.05 -9.85 -10.05
CA ASN A 116 12.69 -9.92 -9.54
C ASN A 116 12.39 -8.73 -8.60
N PRO A 117 11.41 -7.87 -8.94
CA PRO A 117 11.06 -6.77 -8.06
C PRO A 117 10.47 -7.33 -6.76
N THR A 118 10.96 -6.86 -5.63
CA THR A 118 10.57 -7.38 -4.32
C THR A 118 10.03 -6.27 -3.42
N PHE A 119 9.51 -6.65 -2.25
CA PHE A 119 8.91 -5.71 -1.31
C PHE A 119 9.88 -4.57 -0.94
N GLY A 120 9.39 -3.33 -1.03
CA GLY A 120 10.19 -2.10 -0.99
C GLY A 120 10.27 -1.37 -2.34
N LEU A 121 9.95 -2.04 -3.44
CA LEU A 121 9.77 -1.43 -4.77
C LEU A 121 8.31 -1.00 -5.03
N PRO A 122 8.04 -0.13 -6.02
CA PRO A 122 6.73 0.50 -6.20
C PRO A 122 5.55 -0.47 -6.30
N CYS A 123 5.65 -1.54 -7.07
CA CYS A 123 4.53 -2.44 -7.35
C CYS A 123 4.06 -3.22 -6.10
N PRO A 124 4.91 -4.06 -5.46
CA PRO A 124 4.52 -4.80 -4.25
C PRO A 124 4.18 -3.89 -3.07
N THR A 125 4.86 -2.75 -2.94
CA THR A 125 4.59 -1.79 -1.87
C THR A 125 3.27 -1.03 -2.07
N THR A 126 2.87 -0.77 -3.32
CA THR A 126 1.56 -0.18 -3.63
C THR A 126 0.44 -1.16 -3.30
N MET A 127 0.57 -2.44 -3.66
CA MET A 127 -0.41 -3.48 -3.30
C MET A 127 -0.57 -3.59 -1.79
N PHE A 128 0.55 -3.63 -1.06
CA PHE A 128 0.55 -3.61 0.39
C PHE A 128 -0.13 -2.36 0.95
N THR A 129 0.19 -1.17 0.43
CA THR A 129 -0.42 0.09 0.86
C THR A 129 -1.92 0.08 0.65
N LEU A 130 -2.39 -0.35 -0.54
CA LEU A 130 -3.82 -0.48 -0.83
C LEU A 130 -4.50 -1.39 0.19
N GLY A 131 -3.91 -2.55 0.48
CA GLY A 131 -4.42 -3.48 1.47
C GLY A 131 -4.50 -2.91 2.89
N VAL A 132 -3.44 -2.22 3.35
CA VAL A 132 -3.45 -1.55 4.67
C VAL A 132 -4.47 -0.40 4.69
N LEU A 133 -4.59 0.38 3.62
CA LEU A 133 -5.58 1.45 3.53
C LEU A 133 -7.01 0.89 3.57
N LEU A 134 -7.29 -0.27 2.98
CA LEU A 134 -8.59 -0.92 3.13
C LEU A 134 -8.94 -1.24 4.58
N LEU A 135 -7.94 -1.48 5.44
CA LEU A 135 -8.11 -1.69 6.89
C LEU A 135 -8.28 -0.38 7.69
N GLY A 136 -8.12 0.78 7.03
CA GLY A 136 -8.17 2.11 7.64
C GLY A 136 -9.58 2.70 7.83
N SER A 137 -9.68 3.84 8.52
CA SER A 137 -10.92 4.60 8.76
C SER A 137 -11.45 5.31 7.50
N ASN A 138 -12.60 6.01 7.58
CA ASN A 138 -13.24 6.64 6.41
C ASN A 138 -12.40 7.75 5.71
N HIS A 139 -11.36 8.30 6.36
CA HIS A 139 -10.50 9.33 5.78
C HIS A 139 -9.55 8.81 4.69
N ILE A 140 -9.48 7.49 4.48
CA ILE A 140 -8.61 6.84 3.49
C ILE A 140 -8.97 7.12 2.03
N LYS A 141 -10.21 7.57 1.74
CA LYS A 141 -10.69 7.69 0.34
C LYS A 141 -9.79 8.60 -0.50
N ARG A 142 -9.25 9.66 0.12
CA ARG A 142 -8.31 10.58 -0.53
C ARG A 142 -6.94 9.95 -0.76
N LEU A 143 -6.50 9.10 0.16
CA LEU A 143 -5.19 8.45 0.14
C LEU A 143 -5.13 7.26 -0.82
N ILE A 144 -6.27 6.74 -1.31
CA ILE A 144 -6.28 5.64 -2.28
C ILE A 144 -6.15 6.11 -3.72
N VAL A 145 -6.46 7.38 -4.00
CA VAL A 145 -6.43 7.93 -5.37
C VAL A 145 -5.04 7.78 -5.99
N ILE A 146 -3.99 8.18 -5.28
CA ILE A 146 -2.62 8.10 -5.81
C ILE A 146 -2.17 6.63 -6.00
N PRO A 147 -2.27 5.74 -5.00
CA PRO A 147 -1.99 4.31 -5.18
C PRO A 147 -2.79 3.65 -6.30
N PHE A 148 -4.06 4.04 -6.48
CA PHE A 148 -4.91 3.52 -7.55
C PHE A 148 -4.42 3.99 -8.92
N ILE A 149 -4.16 5.29 -9.11
CA ILE A 149 -3.60 5.82 -10.36
C ILE A 149 -2.26 5.12 -10.66
N TRP A 150 -1.40 4.97 -9.65
CA TRP A 150 -0.14 4.26 -9.82
C TRP A 150 -0.33 2.80 -10.26
N SER A 151 -1.38 2.12 -9.78
CA SER A 151 -1.63 0.73 -10.22
C SER A 151 -1.85 0.59 -11.72
N ILE A 152 -2.42 1.63 -12.35
CA ILE A 152 -2.63 1.70 -13.81
C ILE A 152 -1.33 2.08 -14.51
N VAL A 153 -0.67 3.16 -14.05
CA VAL A 153 0.58 3.65 -14.66
C VAL A 153 1.71 2.63 -14.56
N GLY A 154 1.87 2.03 -13.37
CA GLY A 154 2.86 1.00 -13.09
C GLY A 154 2.65 -0.24 -13.96
N PHE A 155 1.40 -0.70 -14.12
CA PHE A 155 1.08 -1.78 -15.04
C PHE A 155 1.45 -1.46 -16.49
N MET A 156 1.11 -0.25 -16.98
CA MET A 156 1.48 0.17 -18.34
C MET A 156 3.00 0.20 -18.54
N ALA A 157 3.74 0.72 -17.56
CA ALA A 157 5.20 0.73 -17.58
C ALA A 157 5.78 -0.69 -17.57
N ALA A 158 5.26 -1.57 -16.70
CA ALA A 158 5.75 -2.93 -16.54
C ALA A 158 5.50 -3.80 -17.77
N VAL A 159 4.33 -3.66 -18.42
CA VAL A 159 4.07 -4.29 -19.72
C VAL A 159 5.09 -3.83 -20.76
N SER A 160 5.46 -2.55 -20.77
CA SER A 160 6.48 -2.01 -21.67
C SER A 160 7.88 -2.60 -21.40
N PHE A 161 8.16 -2.99 -20.15
CA PHE A 161 9.39 -3.67 -19.74
C PHE A 161 9.32 -5.20 -19.80
N GLY A 162 8.20 -5.79 -20.24
CA GLY A 162 8.03 -7.25 -20.33
C GLY A 162 7.73 -7.94 -18.99
N ILE A 163 7.50 -7.18 -17.92
CA ILE A 163 7.22 -7.68 -16.56
C ILE A 163 5.72 -7.98 -16.47
N LYS A 164 5.34 -9.26 -16.64
CA LYS A 164 3.95 -9.71 -16.70
C LYS A 164 3.29 -9.82 -15.32
N GLU A 165 4.09 -9.87 -14.27
CA GLU A 165 3.70 -9.97 -12.86
C GLU A 165 2.80 -8.81 -12.43
N ASP A 166 2.94 -7.66 -13.07
CA ASP A 166 2.24 -6.42 -12.71
C ASP A 166 0.75 -6.41 -13.07
N VAL A 167 0.24 -7.48 -13.71
CA VAL A 167 -1.21 -7.72 -13.74
C VAL A 167 -1.79 -7.75 -12.32
N LEU A 168 -1.04 -8.29 -11.35
CA LEU A 168 -1.44 -8.29 -9.93
C LEU A 168 -1.57 -6.88 -9.36
N LEU A 169 -0.74 -5.94 -9.81
CA LEU A 169 -0.81 -4.55 -9.36
C LEU A 169 -2.11 -3.91 -9.84
N LEU A 170 -2.45 -4.04 -11.12
CA LEU A 170 -3.70 -3.50 -11.68
C LEU A 170 -4.93 -4.11 -10.99
N LEU A 171 -4.94 -5.44 -10.82
CA LEU A 171 -6.02 -6.15 -10.12
C LEU A 171 -6.19 -5.64 -8.69
N SER A 172 -5.08 -5.41 -7.98
CA SER A 172 -5.10 -4.87 -6.61
C SER A 172 -5.72 -3.48 -6.55
N GLY A 173 -5.43 -2.62 -7.53
CA GLY A 173 -6.04 -1.30 -7.68
C GLY A 173 -7.55 -1.38 -7.87
N ILE A 174 -8.00 -2.21 -8.81
CA ILE A 174 -9.43 -2.42 -9.11
C ILE A 174 -10.16 -2.96 -7.87
N ILE A 175 -9.59 -3.98 -7.23
CA ILE A 175 -10.15 -4.57 -5.99
C ILE A 175 -10.29 -3.49 -4.92
N ALA A 176 -9.24 -2.69 -4.68
CA ALA A 176 -9.29 -1.66 -3.65
C ALA A 176 -10.37 -0.61 -3.92
N LEU A 177 -10.52 -0.19 -5.19
CA LEU A 177 -11.55 0.77 -5.59
C LEU A 177 -12.95 0.20 -5.41
N VAL A 178 -13.22 -1.00 -5.95
CA VAL A 178 -14.52 -1.69 -5.82
C VAL A 178 -14.87 -1.89 -4.35
N VAL A 179 -13.92 -2.39 -3.55
CA VAL A 179 -14.17 -2.64 -2.13
C VAL A 179 -14.55 -1.36 -1.39
N ILE A 180 -13.89 -0.23 -1.65
CA ILE A 180 -14.23 1.05 -1.00
C ILE A 180 -15.57 1.62 -1.43
N LEU A 181 -15.95 1.44 -2.69
CA LEU A 181 -17.20 1.99 -3.22
C LEU A 181 -18.42 1.18 -2.74
N PHE A 182 -18.29 -0.15 -2.70
CA PHE A 182 -19.43 -1.04 -2.44
C PHE A 182 -19.49 -1.58 -1.01
N PHE A 183 -18.36 -1.65 -0.29
CA PHE A 183 -18.31 -2.23 1.06
C PHE A 183 -17.92 -1.16 2.08
N LYS A 184 -18.94 -0.59 2.72
CA LYS A 184 -18.74 0.30 3.86
C LYS A 184 -18.12 -0.48 5.01
N ARG A 185 -17.18 0.15 5.71
CA ARG A 185 -16.68 -0.40 6.97
C ARG A 185 -17.83 -0.36 7.99
N LYS A 186 -17.96 -1.42 8.78
CA LYS A 186 -18.90 -1.45 9.89
C LYS A 186 -18.42 -0.44 10.92
N ASN A 187 -19.12 0.69 11.09
CA ASN A 187 -18.78 1.66 12.13
C ASN A 187 -19.11 1.01 13.50
N VAL A 188 -18.19 1.13 14.45
CA VAL A 188 -18.37 0.63 15.82
C VAL A 188 -19.44 1.43 16.60
N ASP A 189 -19.88 2.58 16.05
CA ASP A 189 -20.78 3.51 16.73
C ASP A 189 -22.27 3.08 16.78
N GLU A 190 -22.69 2.04 16.05
CA GLU A 190 -24.09 1.58 16.06
C GLU A 190 -24.46 0.69 17.26
N HIS A 191 -23.50 0.29 18.11
CA HIS A 191 -23.79 -0.52 19.31
C HIS A 191 -24.00 0.27 20.60
N GLN A 192 -23.76 1.60 20.62
CA GLN A 192 -24.07 2.43 21.79
C GLN A 192 -25.41 3.17 21.70
N ALA A 193 -26.09 3.16 20.55
CA ALA A 193 -27.38 3.83 20.37
C ALA A 193 -28.60 2.95 20.69
N VAL A 194 -28.40 1.67 21.06
CA VAL A 194 -29.50 0.72 21.38
C VAL A 194 -29.55 0.39 22.89
N THR A 195 -28.80 1.12 23.72
CA THR A 195 -28.74 0.90 25.17
C THR A 195 -29.03 2.14 26.02
N LEU A 196 -29.68 3.16 25.45
CA LEU A 196 -30.27 4.28 26.16
C LEU A 196 -31.77 4.33 25.85
#